data_AF-A0A7Z9CQ46-F1
#
_entry.id   AF-A0A7Z9CQ46-F1
#
_cell.length_a   1.000
_cell.length_b   1.000
_cell.length_c   1.000
_cell.angle_alpha   90.00
_cell.angle_beta   90.00
_cell.angle_gamma   90.00
#
_symmetry.space_group_name_H-M   'P 1'
#
loop_
_entity.id
_entity.type
_entity.pdbx_description
1 polymer ?
#
loop_
_entity_poly.entity_id
_entity_poly.type
_entity_poly.pdbx_seq_one_letter_code
_entity_poly.pdbx_strand_id
1 'polypeptide(L)'
;MRYEINQSLACLCLSKNPLNVLMWSHYADKHQGFVVAIDTEKAGFDDEAKCLITAPKGDVVYLGSRIKSKLKISQKNIYDTDIISKLLLTKSSHWQYEEEIRIIKKTESLHKEGTVLIDKIIDLKSVTGIYIGINNKGFDEIIKNNNILETLILNKTVQLYQCEFKKSTWDLAIEGYEYTKYPHDMQRMDVFDSVAKVLRAMERNHIGD
;
A
#
# COMPACT_ATOMS: atom_id res chain seq x y z
N MET A 1 4.06 29.90 1.56
CA MET A 1 4.01 28.74 2.49
C MET A 1 3.62 27.46 1.78
N ARG A 2 2.35 27.23 1.41
CA ARG A 2 1.92 26.00 0.72
C ARG A 2 2.60 25.80 -0.65
N TYR A 3 2.79 26.89 -1.39
CA TYR A 3 3.54 26.87 -2.65
C TYR A 3 4.98 26.36 -2.47
N GLU A 4 5.74 26.95 -1.53
CA GLU A 4 7.11 26.51 -1.21
C GLU A 4 7.18 25.02 -0.83
N ILE A 5 6.25 24.53 0.00
CA ILE A 5 6.16 23.12 0.38
C ILE A 5 5.92 22.25 -0.86
N ASN A 6 4.90 22.56 -1.67
CA ASN A 6 4.55 21.77 -2.83
C ASN A 6 5.65 21.74 -3.91
N GLN A 7 6.49 22.78 -3.99
CA GLN A 7 7.62 22.81 -4.91
C GLN A 7 8.86 22.10 -4.38
N SER A 8 9.06 22.08 -3.05
CA SER A 8 10.31 21.60 -2.45
C SER A 8 10.24 20.18 -1.89
N LEU A 9 9.05 19.74 -1.45
CA LEU A 9 8.86 18.47 -0.75
C LEU A 9 7.88 17.57 -1.50
N ALA A 10 8.22 16.28 -1.54
CA ALA A 10 7.35 15.20 -1.95
C ALA A 10 7.03 14.31 -0.75
N CYS A 11 5.78 13.84 -0.65
CA CYS A 11 5.30 13.01 0.44
C CYS A 11 4.71 11.72 -0.13
N LEU A 12 5.34 10.58 0.17
CA LEU A 12 4.78 9.26 -0.08
C LEU A 12 4.05 8.81 1.19
N CYS A 13 2.76 8.52 1.06
CA CYS A 13 1.89 8.05 2.14
C CYS A 13 1.69 6.54 2.01
N LEU A 14 2.14 5.77 3.00
CA LEU A 14 1.98 4.33 3.09
C LEU A 14 1.10 3.98 4.29
N SER A 15 0.56 2.76 4.31
CA SER A 15 -0.17 2.20 5.46
C SER A 15 0.52 0.94 5.95
N LYS A 16 0.56 0.74 7.27
CA LYS A 16 1.06 -0.50 7.89
C LYS A 16 0.12 -1.69 7.71
N ASN A 17 -1.15 -1.44 7.41
CA ASN A 17 -2.18 -2.47 7.45
C ASN A 17 -2.89 -2.61 6.10
N PRO A 18 -2.54 -3.63 5.30
CA PRO A 18 -3.15 -3.84 3.99
C PRO A 18 -4.59 -4.35 4.08
N LEU A 19 -5.10 -4.71 5.27
CA LEU A 19 -6.42 -5.33 5.46
C LEU A 19 -7.43 -4.37 6.11
N ASN A 20 -7.09 -3.10 6.27
CA ASN A 20 -8.03 -2.12 6.81
C ASN A 20 -9.18 -1.86 5.82
N VAL A 21 -10.39 -2.29 6.17
CA VAL A 21 -11.59 -2.20 5.31
C VAL A 21 -11.93 -0.77 4.87
N LEU A 22 -11.66 0.23 5.70
CA LEU A 22 -11.90 1.65 5.36
C LEU A 22 -10.89 2.14 4.32
N MET A 23 -9.63 1.71 4.41
CA MET A 23 -8.62 2.00 3.39
C MET A 23 -9.03 1.47 2.02
N TRP A 24 -9.54 0.24 1.96
CA TRP A 24 -10.05 -0.34 0.72
C TRP A 24 -11.25 0.42 0.14
N SER A 25 -12.14 0.90 1.01
CA SER A 25 -13.30 1.69 0.62
C SER A 25 -12.91 3.05 0.02
N HIS A 26 -11.88 3.69 0.60
CA HIS A 26 -11.45 5.04 0.22
C HIS A 26 -10.44 5.09 -0.93
N TYR A 27 -9.48 4.17 -0.94
CA TYR A 27 -8.28 4.28 -1.78
C TYR A 27 -8.15 3.16 -2.83
N ALA A 28 -8.93 2.07 -2.71
CA ALA A 28 -8.86 0.93 -3.62
C ALA A 28 -10.15 0.76 -4.44
N ASP A 29 -10.67 1.87 -4.98
CA ASP A 29 -11.87 1.92 -5.82
C ASP A 29 -13.03 1.07 -5.27
N LYS A 30 -13.40 1.32 -4.00
CA LYS A 30 -14.49 0.58 -3.32
C LYS A 30 -14.28 -0.93 -3.35
N HIS A 31 -13.11 -1.40 -2.95
CA HIS A 31 -12.72 -2.83 -2.90
C HIS A 31 -12.48 -3.49 -4.27
N GLN A 32 -12.37 -2.73 -5.36
CA GLN A 32 -12.09 -3.24 -6.70
C GLN A 32 -10.62 -3.12 -7.11
N GLY A 33 -9.83 -2.30 -6.40
CA GLY A 33 -8.42 -2.08 -6.66
C GLY A 33 -7.50 -3.19 -6.14
N PHE A 34 -6.27 -2.81 -5.81
CA PHE A 34 -5.27 -3.67 -5.20
C PHE A 34 -4.35 -2.84 -4.30
N VAL A 35 -3.63 -3.51 -3.40
CA VAL A 35 -2.60 -2.92 -2.53
C VAL A 35 -1.25 -3.55 -2.85
N VAL A 36 -0.23 -2.72 -2.99
CA VAL A 36 1.15 -3.16 -3.18
C VAL A 36 1.87 -3.12 -1.82
N ALA A 37 2.35 -4.26 -1.36
CA ALA A 37 3.21 -4.34 -0.18
C ALA A 37 4.65 -4.05 -0.56
N ILE A 38 5.27 -3.16 0.22
CA ILE A 38 6.61 -2.65 -0.03
C ILE A 38 7.47 -2.90 1.21
N ASP A 39 8.64 -3.51 0.99
CA ASP A 39 9.77 -3.56 1.91
C ASP A 39 10.50 -2.20 1.83
N THR A 40 10.42 -1.42 2.91
CA THR A 40 10.92 -0.05 2.95
C THR A 40 12.44 0.03 2.92
N GLU A 41 13.12 -0.96 3.50
CA GLU A 41 14.57 -1.04 3.48
C GLU A 41 15.08 -1.27 2.06
N LYS A 42 14.55 -2.29 1.36
CA LYS A 42 14.93 -2.58 -0.03
C LYS A 42 14.52 -1.47 -0.99
N ALA A 43 13.41 -0.79 -0.73
CA ALA A 43 12.99 0.38 -1.50
C ALA A 43 13.91 1.60 -1.29
N GLY A 44 14.79 1.57 -0.28
CA GLY A 44 15.68 2.67 0.08
C GLY A 44 14.96 3.79 0.83
N PHE A 45 13.80 3.51 1.43
CA PHE A 45 13.03 4.47 2.22
C PHE A 45 13.55 4.62 3.66
N ASP A 46 14.48 3.76 4.06
CA ASP A 46 15.18 3.83 5.33
C ASP A 46 16.50 4.63 5.21
N ASP A 47 16.89 5.04 3.99
CA ASP A 47 18.14 5.74 3.68
C ASP A 47 18.03 7.25 3.96
N GLU A 48 18.68 7.72 5.02
CA GLU A 48 18.71 9.13 5.43
C GLU A 48 19.41 10.05 4.43
N ALA A 49 20.26 9.52 3.54
CA ALA A 49 20.85 10.31 2.48
C ALA A 49 19.84 10.61 1.36
N LYS A 50 18.81 9.77 1.21
CA LYS A 50 17.76 9.89 0.19
C LYS A 50 16.47 10.51 0.70
N CYS A 51 16.17 10.35 2.00
CA CYS A 51 14.91 10.77 2.59
C CYS A 51 15.15 11.80 3.71
N LEU A 52 14.42 12.91 3.67
CA LEU A 52 14.36 13.87 4.77
C LEU A 52 13.67 13.28 6.00
N ILE A 53 12.63 12.49 5.77
CA ILE A 53 11.98 11.65 6.77
C ILE A 53 11.92 10.23 6.19
N THR A 54 12.60 9.30 6.86
CA THR A 54 12.65 7.88 6.50
C THR A 54 11.43 7.13 7.01
N ALA A 55 11.16 5.92 6.47
CA ALA A 55 10.03 5.11 6.90
C ALA A 55 10.04 4.81 8.43
N PRO A 56 11.17 4.47 9.08
CA PRO A 56 11.20 4.25 10.53
C PRO A 56 10.92 5.50 11.38
N LYS A 57 11.05 6.70 10.79
CA LYS A 57 10.81 7.99 11.43
C LYS A 57 9.52 8.67 10.94
N GLY A 58 8.78 8.00 10.05
CA GLY A 58 7.67 8.56 9.29
C GLY A 58 6.30 8.37 9.91
N ASP A 59 6.21 7.83 11.13
CA ASP A 59 4.94 7.61 11.81
C ASP A 59 4.13 8.89 11.95
N VAL A 60 2.86 8.84 11.54
CA VAL A 60 1.94 9.98 11.66
C VAL A 60 1.40 10.07 13.09
N VAL A 61 1.55 11.25 13.69
CA VAL A 61 0.97 11.57 15.00
C VAL A 61 -0.49 12.00 14.83
N TYR A 62 -1.40 11.21 15.39
CA TYR A 62 -2.83 11.45 15.32
C TYR A 62 -3.33 12.28 16.49
N LEU A 63 -3.99 13.41 16.21
CA LEU A 63 -4.42 14.39 17.20
C LEU A 63 -5.93 14.66 17.13
N GLY A 64 -6.57 14.77 18.29
CA GLY A 64 -7.99 15.15 18.41
C GLY A 64 -8.26 16.63 18.14
N SER A 65 -7.22 17.48 18.18
CA SER A 65 -7.33 18.91 17.88
C SER A 65 -6.15 19.40 17.06
N ARG A 66 -6.35 20.48 16.29
CA ARG A 66 -5.31 21.06 15.44
C ARG A 66 -4.28 21.80 16.30
N ILE A 67 -2.99 21.61 15.98
CA ILE A 67 -1.90 22.39 16.58
C ILE A 67 -2.04 23.85 16.13
N LYS A 68 -2.09 24.78 17.08
CA LYS A 68 -2.24 26.23 16.82
C LYS A 68 -0.91 26.96 16.62
N SER A 69 0.19 26.24 16.42
CA SER A 69 1.53 26.84 16.30
C SER A 69 1.68 27.62 14.99
N LYS A 70 2.14 28.87 15.08
CA LYS A 70 2.51 29.67 13.90
C LYS A 70 3.92 29.29 13.45
N LEU A 71 4.04 28.31 12.56
CA LEU A 71 5.31 27.97 11.93
C LEU A 71 5.62 28.99 10.82
N LYS A 72 6.80 29.60 10.87
CA LYS A 72 7.31 30.46 9.79
C LYS A 72 8.13 29.61 8.84
N ILE A 73 7.62 29.42 7.62
CA ILE A 73 8.29 28.62 6.59
C ILE A 73 8.88 29.56 5.54
N SER A 74 10.12 29.31 5.18
CA SER A 74 10.90 30.02 4.16
C SER A 74 11.83 29.02 3.47
N GLN A 75 12.47 29.44 2.38
CA GLN A 75 13.46 28.61 1.69
C GLN A 75 14.63 28.18 2.59
N LYS A 76 14.94 28.97 3.64
CA LYS A 76 16.05 28.66 4.57
C LYS A 76 15.78 27.47 5.49
N ASN A 77 14.51 27.14 5.73
CA ASN A 77 14.12 26.13 6.71
C ASN A 77 13.09 25.13 6.16
N ILE A 78 12.89 25.10 4.84
CA ILE A 78 11.93 24.18 4.20
C ILE A 78 12.34 22.71 4.32
N TYR A 79 13.63 22.45 4.51
CA TYR A 79 14.20 21.11 4.70
C TYR A 79 14.51 20.78 6.17
N ASP A 80 14.13 21.65 7.10
CA ASP A 80 14.27 21.39 8.54
C ASP A 80 13.30 20.27 8.95
N THR A 81 13.84 19.18 9.50
CA THR A 81 13.09 17.98 9.84
C THR A 81 12.09 18.20 10.96
N ASP A 82 12.35 19.09 11.92
CA ASP A 82 11.42 19.39 13.00
C ASP A 82 10.21 20.17 12.48
N ILE A 83 10.45 21.07 11.52
CA ILE A 83 9.39 21.82 10.83
C ILE A 83 8.59 20.86 9.95
N ILE A 84 9.24 20.02 9.16
CA ILE A 84 8.59 19.01 8.31
C ILE A 84 7.72 18.10 9.15
N SER A 85 8.24 17.54 10.25
CA SER A 85 7.51 16.62 11.12
C SER A 85 6.23 17.27 11.69
N LYS A 86 6.32 18.52 12.17
CA LYS A 86 5.14 19.22 12.69
C LYS A 86 4.07 19.48 11.62
N LEU A 87 4.47 19.69 10.38
CA LEU A 87 3.57 20.02 9.26
C LEU A 87 2.98 18.79 8.58
N LEU A 88 3.80 17.78 8.35
CA LEU A 88 3.52 16.64 7.49
C LEU A 88 3.40 15.33 8.24
N LEU A 89 3.77 15.22 9.52
CA LEU A 89 3.57 14.00 10.32
C LEU A 89 2.47 14.17 11.38
N THR A 90 1.49 15.04 11.12
CA THR A 90 0.30 15.16 11.96
C THR A 90 -0.98 15.00 11.14
N LYS A 91 -1.97 14.31 11.72
CA LYS A 91 -3.29 14.10 11.11
C LYS A 91 -4.37 14.06 12.19
N SER A 92 -5.64 14.21 11.79
CA SER A 92 -6.74 14.10 12.74
C SER A 92 -6.90 12.66 13.22
N SER A 93 -7.20 12.46 14.51
CA SER A 93 -7.45 11.14 15.10
C SER A 93 -8.57 10.34 14.44
N HIS A 94 -9.50 10.99 13.74
CA HIS A 94 -10.51 10.29 12.94
C HIS A 94 -9.92 9.39 11.86
N TRP A 95 -8.68 9.65 11.42
CA TRP A 95 -7.97 8.87 10.39
C TRP A 95 -6.90 7.95 10.99
N GLN A 96 -6.93 7.69 12.30
CA GLN A 96 -5.94 6.84 12.97
C GLN A 96 -5.92 5.42 12.42
N TYR A 97 -7.06 4.94 11.93
CA TYR A 97 -7.19 3.61 11.34
C TYR A 97 -6.33 3.41 10.08
N GLU A 98 -5.85 4.47 9.45
CA GLU A 98 -4.97 4.34 8.28
C GLU A 98 -3.60 3.76 8.64
N GLU A 99 -3.18 3.89 9.91
CA GLU A 99 -1.86 3.44 10.38
C GLU A 99 -0.74 3.96 9.45
N GLU A 100 -0.81 5.26 9.14
CA GLU A 100 -0.09 5.93 8.07
C GLU A 100 1.38 6.15 8.44
N ILE A 101 2.29 5.79 7.53
CA ILE A 101 3.70 6.17 7.54
C ILE A 101 3.93 7.10 6.34
N ARG A 102 4.65 8.21 6.55
CA ARG A 102 5.03 9.12 5.49
C ARG A 102 6.54 9.15 5.29
N ILE A 103 6.95 9.00 4.04
CA ILE A 103 8.34 9.22 3.60
C ILE A 103 8.39 10.57 2.91
N ILE A 104 9.31 11.43 3.36
CA ILE A 104 9.47 12.77 2.81
C ILE A 104 10.80 12.87 2.07
N LYS A 105 10.75 13.28 0.81
CA LYS A 105 11.93 13.51 -0.04
C LYS A 105 11.92 14.93 -0.60
N LYS A 106 13.06 15.39 -1.08
CA LYS A 106 13.11 16.64 -1.84
C LYS A 106 12.51 16.40 -3.21
N THR A 107 11.70 17.33 -3.70
CA THR A 107 11.14 17.22 -5.06
C THR A 107 12.24 17.17 -6.13
N GLU A 108 13.35 17.87 -5.91
CA GLU A 108 14.49 17.90 -6.83
C GLU A 108 15.23 16.55 -6.96
N SER A 109 15.07 15.64 -5.99
CA SER A 109 15.66 14.29 -6.08
C SER A 109 14.79 13.30 -6.86
N LEU A 110 13.62 13.74 -7.35
CA LEU A 110 12.66 12.90 -8.07
C LEU A 110 12.63 13.25 -9.56
N HIS A 111 12.33 12.25 -10.38
CA HIS A 111 12.08 12.48 -11.79
C HIS A 111 10.67 13.08 -11.98
N LYS A 112 10.54 14.10 -12.82
CA LYS A 112 9.25 14.77 -13.06
C LYS A 112 8.76 14.49 -14.47
N GLU A 113 7.59 13.86 -14.58
CA GLU A 113 6.88 13.62 -15.84
C GLU A 113 5.54 14.34 -15.81
N GLY A 114 5.47 15.50 -16.45
CA GLY A 114 4.29 16.36 -16.38
C GLY A 114 3.97 16.79 -14.95
N THR A 115 2.85 16.31 -14.42
CA THR A 115 2.38 16.56 -13.05
C THR A 115 2.78 15.47 -12.05
N VAL A 116 3.42 14.39 -12.53
CA VAL A 116 3.78 13.23 -11.72
C VAL A 116 5.24 13.33 -11.27
N LEU A 117 5.48 13.04 -9.99
CA LEU A 117 6.81 12.84 -9.42
C LEU A 117 7.07 11.34 -9.30
N ILE A 118 8.20 10.89 -9.82
CA ILE A 118 8.57 9.48 -9.91
C ILE A 118 9.84 9.26 -9.11
N ASP A 119 9.73 8.43 -8.08
CA ASP A 119 10.86 7.88 -7.34
C ASP A 119 11.18 6.50 -7.92
N LYS A 120 12.27 6.40 -8.67
CA LYS A 120 12.61 5.14 -9.35
C LYS A 120 13.19 4.16 -8.34
N ILE A 121 12.39 3.19 -7.94
CA ILE A 121 12.85 2.04 -7.16
C ILE A 121 13.66 1.12 -8.08
N ILE A 122 14.90 0.83 -7.68
CA ILE A 122 15.83 0.01 -8.45
C ILE A 122 15.71 -1.47 -8.08
N ASP A 123 15.58 -1.78 -6.79
CA ASP A 123 15.41 -3.15 -6.33
C ASP A 123 13.92 -3.56 -6.39
N LEU A 124 13.53 -4.23 -7.47
CA LEU A 124 12.17 -4.73 -7.64
C LEU A 124 11.75 -5.75 -6.58
N LYS A 125 12.70 -6.34 -5.83
CA LYS A 125 12.40 -7.19 -4.67
C LYS A 125 11.85 -6.40 -3.48
N SER A 126 11.85 -5.07 -3.56
CA SER A 126 11.15 -4.25 -2.58
C SER A 126 9.64 -4.44 -2.67
N VAL A 127 9.09 -4.85 -3.82
CA VAL A 127 7.69 -5.24 -3.91
C VAL A 127 7.59 -6.68 -3.45
N THR A 128 6.98 -6.91 -2.29
CA THR A 128 6.93 -8.23 -1.66
C THR A 128 5.61 -8.94 -1.92
N GLY A 129 4.52 -8.20 -2.05
CA GLY A 129 3.23 -8.80 -2.30
C GLY A 129 2.22 -7.85 -2.93
N ILE A 130 1.16 -8.44 -3.48
CA ILE A 130 0.00 -7.70 -3.98
C ILE A 130 -1.26 -8.32 -3.42
N TYR A 131 -2.07 -7.50 -2.76
CA TYR A 131 -3.36 -7.85 -2.24
C TYR A 131 -4.41 -7.39 -3.24
N ILE A 132 -5.24 -8.32 -3.70
CA ILE A 132 -6.23 -8.13 -4.76
C ILE A 132 -7.59 -7.93 -4.09
N GLY A 133 -8.31 -6.88 -4.49
CA GLY A 133 -9.60 -6.54 -3.92
C GLY A 133 -10.65 -7.61 -4.12
N ILE A 134 -11.63 -7.69 -3.22
CA ILE A 134 -12.71 -8.69 -3.23
C ILE A 134 -13.46 -8.70 -4.56
N ASN A 135 -13.64 -7.52 -5.15
CA ASN A 135 -14.41 -7.33 -6.38
C ASN A 135 -13.53 -7.14 -7.62
N ASN A 136 -12.22 -7.38 -7.50
CA ASN A 136 -11.30 -7.23 -8.62
C ASN A 136 -11.36 -8.46 -9.53
N LYS A 137 -11.78 -8.27 -10.79
CA LYS A 137 -11.91 -9.33 -11.78
C LYS A 137 -10.87 -9.26 -12.90
N GLY A 138 -10.09 -8.17 -12.95
CA GLY A 138 -9.19 -7.86 -14.07
C GLY A 138 -7.70 -7.98 -13.72
N PHE A 139 -7.36 -8.38 -12.50
CA PHE A 139 -5.97 -8.36 -12.05
C PHE A 139 -5.06 -9.28 -12.86
N ASP A 140 -5.55 -10.45 -13.28
CA ASP A 140 -4.81 -11.36 -14.16
C ASP A 140 -4.43 -10.73 -15.50
N GLU A 141 -5.26 -9.84 -16.05
CA GLU A 141 -4.95 -9.13 -17.29
C GLU A 141 -3.83 -8.10 -17.08
N ILE A 142 -3.79 -7.46 -15.90
CA ILE A 142 -2.69 -6.57 -15.50
C ILE A 142 -1.38 -7.36 -15.43
N ILE A 143 -1.41 -8.57 -14.87
CA ILE A 143 -0.24 -9.46 -14.82
C ILE A 143 0.20 -9.84 -16.24
N LYS A 144 -0.71 -10.35 -17.07
CA LYS A 144 -0.44 -10.78 -18.45
C LYS A 144 0.17 -9.69 -19.32
N ASN A 145 -0.29 -8.45 -19.14
CA ASN A 145 0.17 -7.30 -19.92
C ASN A 145 1.48 -6.69 -19.39
N ASN A 146 2.06 -7.24 -18.32
CA ASN A 146 3.30 -6.77 -17.72
C ASN A 146 4.29 -7.93 -17.48
N ASN A 147 5.16 -8.18 -18.46
CA ASN A 147 6.15 -9.27 -18.43
C ASN A 147 7.05 -9.25 -17.18
N ILE A 148 7.39 -8.06 -16.66
CA ILE A 148 8.23 -7.94 -15.47
C ILE A 148 7.46 -8.42 -14.25
N LEU A 149 6.22 -7.93 -14.08
CA LEU A 149 5.34 -8.34 -12.98
C LEU A 149 5.02 -9.83 -13.04
N GLU A 150 4.65 -10.34 -14.23
CA GLU A 150 4.40 -11.77 -14.46
C GLU A 150 5.61 -12.62 -14.02
N THR A 151 6.82 -12.22 -14.41
CA THR A 151 8.04 -12.95 -14.05
C THR A 151 8.29 -12.94 -12.53
N LEU A 152 8.08 -11.79 -11.88
CA LEU A 152 8.27 -11.66 -10.43
C LEU A 152 7.28 -12.52 -9.64
N ILE A 153 6.04 -12.64 -10.12
CA ILE A 153 4.99 -13.48 -9.52
C ILE A 153 5.29 -14.97 -9.74
N LEU A 154 5.62 -15.38 -10.97
CA LEU A 154 5.92 -16.78 -11.30
C LEU A 154 7.16 -17.29 -10.54
N ASN A 155 8.16 -16.43 -10.34
CA ASN A 155 9.34 -16.74 -9.53
C ASN A 155 9.10 -16.61 -8.02
N LYS A 156 7.84 -16.39 -7.59
CA LYS A 156 7.43 -16.21 -6.19
C LYS A 156 8.20 -15.10 -5.45
N THR A 157 8.77 -14.13 -6.18
CA THR A 157 9.40 -12.93 -5.59
C THR A 157 8.32 -11.97 -5.07
N VAL A 158 7.21 -11.84 -5.82
CA VAL A 158 6.00 -11.14 -5.39
C VAL A 158 4.92 -12.18 -5.09
N GLN A 159 4.40 -12.20 -3.87
CA GLN A 159 3.28 -13.07 -3.50
C GLN A 159 1.94 -12.40 -3.83
N LEU A 160 0.94 -13.18 -4.23
CA LEU A 160 -0.41 -12.68 -4.47
C LEU A 160 -1.36 -13.16 -3.38
N TYR A 161 -2.25 -12.27 -2.97
CA TYR A 161 -3.27 -12.52 -1.97
C TYR A 161 -4.62 -12.05 -2.48
N GLN A 162 -5.63 -12.93 -2.46
CA GLN A 162 -7.00 -12.54 -2.72
C GLN A 162 -7.66 -12.12 -1.41
N CYS A 163 -8.22 -10.90 -1.37
CA CYS A 163 -8.98 -10.45 -0.20
C CYS A 163 -10.39 -11.03 -0.22
N GLU A 164 -10.91 -11.33 0.96
CA GLU A 164 -12.29 -11.73 1.22
C GLU A 164 -12.81 -11.13 2.54
N PHE A 165 -14.13 -11.00 2.70
CA PHE A 165 -14.70 -10.66 4.00
C PHE A 165 -14.75 -11.90 4.90
N LYS A 166 -14.46 -11.71 6.18
CA LYS A 166 -14.76 -12.73 7.19
C LYS A 166 -16.27 -12.96 7.28
N LYS A 167 -16.71 -14.19 7.53
CA LYS A 167 -18.13 -14.53 7.60
C LYS A 167 -18.88 -13.83 8.75
N SER A 168 -18.22 -13.61 9.88
CA SER A 168 -18.86 -13.13 11.12
C SER A 168 -18.52 -11.69 11.48
N THR A 169 -17.61 -11.05 10.76
CA THR A 169 -17.18 -9.66 11.02
C THR A 169 -16.99 -8.91 9.71
N TRP A 170 -16.93 -7.59 9.78
CA TRP A 170 -16.67 -6.72 8.62
C TRP A 170 -15.17 -6.61 8.27
N ASP A 171 -14.33 -7.43 8.91
CA ASP A 171 -12.90 -7.42 8.66
C ASP A 171 -12.56 -8.16 7.37
N LEU A 172 -11.47 -7.73 6.74
CA LEU A 172 -10.88 -8.45 5.64
C LEU A 172 -10.03 -9.62 6.15
N ALA A 173 -10.04 -10.70 5.39
CA ALA A 173 -9.11 -11.81 5.44
C ALA A 173 -8.47 -11.98 4.05
N ILE A 174 -7.45 -12.83 3.98
CA ILE A 174 -6.74 -13.13 2.74
C ILE A 174 -6.57 -14.63 2.56
N GLU A 175 -6.56 -15.04 1.31
CA GLU A 175 -6.11 -16.34 0.86
C GLU A 175 -4.96 -16.15 -0.14
N GLY A 176 -4.01 -17.10 -0.18
CA GLY A 176 -2.98 -17.09 -1.21
C GLY A 176 -3.60 -17.25 -2.59
N TYR A 177 -3.19 -16.43 -3.55
CA TYR A 177 -3.66 -16.49 -4.92
C TYR A 177 -2.56 -17.00 -5.84
N GLU A 178 -2.87 -18.00 -6.67
CA GLU A 178 -1.91 -18.56 -7.61
C GLU A 178 -2.25 -18.15 -9.04
N TYR A 179 -1.44 -17.26 -9.59
CA TYR A 179 -1.53 -16.89 -10.99
C TYR A 179 -0.89 -17.97 -11.88
N THR A 180 -1.57 -18.32 -12.98
CA THR A 180 -1.04 -19.22 -14.01
C THR A 180 -1.14 -18.58 -15.39
N LYS A 181 -0.15 -18.85 -16.24
CA LYS A 181 -0.11 -18.33 -17.62
C LYS A 181 -1.13 -19.01 -18.55
N TYR A 182 -1.58 -20.22 -18.17
CA TYR A 182 -2.46 -21.07 -18.95
C TYR A 182 -3.81 -21.25 -18.23
N PRO A 183 -4.88 -20.54 -18.65
CA PRO A 183 -6.18 -20.53 -17.95
C PRO A 183 -6.85 -21.90 -17.83
N HIS A 184 -6.48 -22.86 -18.69
CA HIS A 184 -6.97 -24.24 -18.66
C HIS A 184 -6.51 -24.98 -17.39
N ASP A 185 -5.34 -24.61 -16.83
CA ASP A 185 -4.86 -25.13 -15.55
C ASP A 185 -5.64 -24.50 -14.39
N MET A 186 -5.99 -23.21 -14.51
CA MET A 186 -6.89 -22.52 -13.57
C MET A 186 -8.29 -23.12 -13.55
N GLN A 187 -8.90 -23.54 -14.66
CA GLN A 187 -10.22 -24.20 -14.60
C GLN A 187 -10.20 -25.51 -13.81
N ARG A 188 -9.11 -26.28 -13.90
CA ARG A 188 -8.91 -27.46 -13.06
C ARG A 188 -8.78 -27.05 -11.59
N MET A 189 -7.95 -26.04 -11.32
CA MET A 189 -7.69 -25.55 -9.98
C MET A 189 -8.91 -24.86 -9.35
N ASP A 190 -9.71 -24.11 -10.10
CA ASP A 190 -10.98 -23.51 -9.70
C ASP A 190 -12.02 -24.57 -9.40
N VAL A 191 -12.05 -25.70 -10.12
CA VAL A 191 -12.92 -26.83 -9.74
C VAL A 191 -12.46 -27.39 -8.40
N PHE A 192 -11.16 -27.61 -8.19
CA PHE A 192 -10.63 -28.10 -6.92
C PHE A 192 -10.77 -27.08 -5.79
N ASP A 193 -10.64 -25.79 -6.07
CA ASP A 193 -10.70 -24.70 -5.09
C ASP A 193 -12.14 -24.32 -4.79
N SER A 194 -13.05 -24.45 -5.74
CA SER A 194 -14.49 -24.39 -5.53
C SER A 194 -14.97 -25.60 -4.73
N VAL A 195 -14.45 -26.81 -5.01
CA VAL A 195 -14.68 -27.99 -4.17
C VAL A 195 -14.04 -27.82 -2.78
N ALA A 196 -12.85 -27.23 -2.65
CA ALA A 196 -12.22 -26.95 -1.37
C ALA A 196 -12.94 -25.83 -0.62
N LYS A 197 -13.51 -24.84 -1.31
CA LYS A 197 -14.36 -23.79 -0.74
C LYS A 197 -15.70 -24.36 -0.30
N VAL A 198 -16.28 -25.29 -1.06
CA VAL A 198 -17.50 -26.03 -0.70
C VAL A 198 -17.23 -26.94 0.49
N LEU A 199 -16.15 -27.73 0.48
CA LEU A 199 -15.72 -28.59 1.60
C LEU A 199 -15.41 -27.76 2.84
N ARG A 200 -14.63 -26.69 2.72
CA ARG A 200 -14.39 -25.74 3.83
C ARG A 200 -15.69 -25.09 4.28
N ALA A 201 -16.64 -24.78 3.39
CA ALA A 201 -17.95 -24.27 3.77
C ALA A 201 -18.82 -25.31 4.50
N MET A 202 -18.74 -26.59 4.10
CA MET A 202 -19.43 -27.71 4.73
C MET A 202 -18.83 -28.05 6.10
N GLU A 203 -17.51 -28.15 6.22
CA GLU A 203 -16.79 -28.33 7.50
C GLU A 203 -17.05 -27.16 8.47
N ARG A 204 -17.13 -25.93 7.94
CA ARG A 204 -17.50 -24.72 8.73
C ARG A 204 -18.96 -24.70 9.19
N ASN A 205 -19.86 -25.50 8.59
CA ASN A 205 -21.26 -25.62 9.03
C ASN A 205 -21.46 -26.71 10.10
N HIS A 206 -20.42 -27.49 10.43
CA HIS A 206 -20.46 -28.53 11.46
C HIS A 206 -19.84 -28.11 12.80
N ILE A 207 -19.52 -26.83 12.98
CA ILE A 207 -19.08 -26.31 14.29
C ILE A 207 -20.28 -25.61 14.94
N GLY A 208 -21.09 -26.40 15.64
CA GLY A 208 -22.18 -25.92 16.49
C GLY A 208 -23.44 -26.77 16.44
N ASP A 209 -23.35 -28.03 16.88
CA ASP A 209 -24.39 -28.66 17.72
C ASP A 209 -23.82 -28.80 19.13
#